data_AF-A0A967CL10-F1
#
_entry.id   AF-A0A967CL10-F1
#
_cell.length_a   1.000
_cell.length_b   1.000
_cell.length_c   1.000
_cell.angle_alpha   90.00
_cell.angle_beta   90.00
_cell.angle_gamma   90.00
#
_symmetry.space_group_name_H-M   'P 1'
#
loop_
_entity.id
_entity.type
_entity.pdbx_description
1 polymer ?
#
loop_
_entity_poly.entity_id
_entity_poly.type
_entity_poly.pdbx_seq_one_letter_code
_entity_poly.pdbx_strand_id
1 'polypeptide(L)'
;MNIIKLFHQFISPRFVYWLSNVIIPYMFILALILIAFGLYQGIFIAPPDYLQGDAYRIIYIHVPAAYLSLLGYVILAVSSFLGFVWHIKIGYYAARSVAGIGAIFTVIALLTGAIWGKPMWGTYWQWTDPRMMSELFLLFLYLGYMALIVNITNI
;
A
#
# COMPACT_ATOMS: atom_id res chain seq x y z
N MET A 1 -17.32 7.96 -32.69
CA MET A 1 -17.63 8.25 -31.26
C MET A 1 -16.53 9.16 -30.74
N ASN A 2 -16.86 10.33 -30.20
CA ASN A 2 -15.88 11.37 -29.88
C ASN A 2 -15.07 10.97 -28.62
N ILE A 3 -13.73 10.96 -28.68
CA ILE A 3 -12.85 10.47 -27.60
C ILE A 3 -13.14 11.18 -26.27
N ILE A 4 -13.47 12.47 -26.34
CA ILE A 4 -13.82 13.31 -25.19
C ILE A 4 -15.10 12.81 -24.49
N LYS A 5 -16.12 12.40 -25.24
CA LYS A 5 -17.37 11.83 -24.67
C LYS A 5 -17.13 10.49 -23.99
N LEU A 6 -16.25 9.68 -24.57
CA LEU A 6 -15.85 8.38 -24.02
C LEU A 6 -15.13 8.57 -22.66
N PHE A 7 -14.21 9.53 -22.60
CA PHE A 7 -13.46 9.88 -21.38
C PHE A 7 -14.39 10.35 -20.25
N HIS A 8 -15.37 11.20 -20.56
CA HIS A 8 -16.36 11.65 -19.57
C HIS A 8 -17.29 10.53 -19.07
N GLN A 9 -17.61 9.53 -19.90
CA GLN A 9 -18.44 8.38 -19.47
C GLN A 9 -17.69 7.47 -18.49
N PHE A 10 -16.42 7.15 -18.78
CA PHE A 10 -15.60 6.27 -17.94
C PHE A 10 -15.18 6.91 -16.60
N ILE A 11 -15.09 8.23 -16.54
CA ILE A 11 -14.76 8.99 -15.32
C ILE A 11 -16.02 9.37 -14.52
N SER A 12 -17.21 9.09 -15.03
CA SER A 12 -18.45 9.43 -14.32
C SER A 12 -18.52 8.67 -12.98
N PRO A 13 -18.81 9.36 -11.85
CA PRO A 13 -18.82 8.72 -10.53
C PRO A 13 -19.76 7.51 -10.45
N ARG A 14 -20.89 7.57 -11.15
CA ARG A 14 -21.86 6.47 -11.21
C ARG A 14 -21.30 5.22 -11.86
N PHE A 15 -20.61 5.37 -13.00
CA PHE A 15 -20.02 4.23 -13.70
C PHE A 15 -18.92 3.59 -12.87
N VAL A 16 -18.01 4.40 -12.32
CA VAL A 16 -16.90 3.88 -11.50
C VAL A 16 -17.41 3.21 -10.23
N TYR A 17 -18.39 3.80 -9.53
CA TYR A 17 -18.98 3.19 -8.35
C TYR A 17 -19.65 1.83 -8.66
N TRP A 18 -20.41 1.75 -9.76
CA TRP A 18 -21.00 0.48 -10.20
C TRP A 18 -19.91 -0.55 -10.53
N LEU A 19 -18.91 -0.16 -11.32
CA LEU A 19 -17.81 -1.04 -11.72
C LEU A 19 -17.03 -1.55 -10.51
N SER A 20 -16.74 -0.68 -9.54
CA SER A 20 -16.09 -1.04 -8.28
C SER A 20 -16.89 -2.09 -7.52
N ASN A 21 -18.22 -1.93 -7.37
CA ASN A 21 -19.05 -2.91 -6.67
C ASN A 21 -19.06 -4.29 -7.33
N VAL A 22 -18.97 -4.33 -8.67
CA VAL A 22 -18.88 -5.60 -9.40
C VAL A 22 -17.51 -6.22 -9.24
N ILE A 23 -16.42 -5.46 -9.37
CA ILE A 23 -15.06 -6.01 -9.47
C ILE A 23 -14.43 -6.30 -8.09
N ILE A 24 -14.70 -5.46 -7.08
CA ILE A 24 -14.10 -5.57 -5.74
C ILE A 24 -14.21 -6.97 -5.13
N PRO A 25 -15.37 -7.66 -5.08
CA PRO A 25 -15.45 -8.96 -4.43
C PRO A 25 -14.56 -10.02 -5.09
N TYR A 26 -14.50 -10.04 -6.43
CA TYR A 26 -13.65 -10.98 -7.16
C TYR A 26 -12.16 -10.68 -6.97
N MET A 27 -11.78 -9.40 -7.04
CA MET A 27 -10.40 -8.98 -6.79
C MET A 27 -9.97 -9.25 -5.35
N PHE A 28 -10.88 -9.09 -4.39
CA PHE A 28 -10.63 -9.39 -2.99
C PHE A 28 -10.38 -10.88 -2.76
N ILE A 29 -11.23 -11.75 -3.31
CA ILE A 29 -11.04 -13.20 -3.22
C ILE A 29 -9.72 -13.61 -3.88
N LEU A 30 -9.43 -13.10 -5.07
CA LEU A 30 -8.18 -13.37 -5.78
C LEU A 30 -6.96 -12.92 -4.95
N ALA A 31 -7.02 -11.72 -4.37
CA ALA A 31 -5.96 -11.20 -3.52
C ALA A 31 -5.72 -12.11 -2.29
N LEU A 32 -6.79 -12.56 -1.62
CA LEU A 32 -6.66 -13.49 -0.49
C LEU A 32 -6.01 -14.81 -0.88
N ILE A 33 -6.41 -15.39 -2.02
CA ILE A 33 -5.82 -16.64 -2.52
C ILE A 33 -4.33 -16.45 -2.82
N LEU A 34 -3.97 -15.37 -3.53
CA LEU A 34 -2.57 -15.09 -3.89
C LEU A 34 -1.70 -14.79 -2.66
N ILE A 35 -2.23 -14.04 -1.68
CA ILE A 35 -1.53 -13.77 -0.42
C ILE A 35 -1.34 -15.07 0.35
N ALA A 36 -2.38 -15.90 0.52
CA ALA A 36 -2.27 -17.17 1.23
C ALA A 36 -1.26 -18.11 0.56
N PHE A 37 -1.32 -18.22 -0.77
CA PHE A 37 -0.38 -19.01 -1.55
C PHE A 37 1.06 -18.48 -1.41
N GLY A 38 1.27 -17.17 -1.57
CA GLY A 38 2.58 -16.54 -1.45
C GLY A 38 3.19 -16.70 -0.05
N LEU A 39 2.39 -16.53 1.00
CA LEU A 39 2.81 -16.76 2.38
C LEU A 39 3.19 -18.22 2.62
N TYR A 40 2.40 -19.16 2.12
CA TYR A 40 2.70 -20.58 2.25
C TYR A 40 4.02 -20.94 1.56
N GLN A 41 4.21 -20.48 0.33
CA GLN A 41 5.45 -20.68 -0.42
C GLN A 41 6.66 -20.05 0.28
N GLY A 42 6.55 -18.79 0.68
CA GLY A 42 7.66 -18.04 1.28
C GLY A 42 8.07 -18.52 2.66
N ILE A 43 7.12 -18.88 3.52
CA ILE A 43 7.41 -19.28 4.91
C ILE A 43 7.80 -20.75 5.00
N PHE A 44 7.11 -21.65 4.29
CA PHE A 44 7.27 -23.09 4.51
C PHE A 44 8.11 -23.78 3.43
N ILE A 45 8.00 -23.36 2.18
CA ILE A 45 8.64 -24.06 1.04
C ILE A 45 9.99 -23.47 0.67
N ALA A 46 10.16 -22.15 0.77
CA ALA A 46 11.40 -21.49 0.39
C ALA A 46 12.60 -22.09 1.15
N PRO A 47 13.70 -22.44 0.45
CA PRO A 47 14.87 -22.99 1.10
C PRO A 47 15.53 -21.93 2.00
N PRO A 48 16.20 -22.34 3.09
CA PRO A 48 16.96 -21.42 3.92
C PRO A 48 18.09 -20.77 3.11
N ASP A 49 18.37 -19.51 3.41
CA ASP A 49 19.50 -18.79 2.81
C ASP A 49 20.83 -19.28 3.42
N TYR A 50 21.90 -19.23 2.63
CA TYR A 50 23.23 -19.70 3.05
C TYR A 50 23.80 -18.91 4.23
N LEU A 51 23.54 -17.60 4.31
CA LEU A 51 24.06 -16.73 5.37
C LEU A 51 23.03 -16.49 6.49
N GLN A 52 21.76 -16.31 6.11
CA GLN A 52 20.71 -15.89 7.02
C GLN A 52 19.85 -17.06 7.53
N GLY A 53 20.02 -18.27 6.98
CA GLY A 53 19.21 -19.43 7.34
C GLY A 53 17.72 -19.18 7.12
N ASP A 54 16.89 -19.66 8.05
CA ASP A 54 15.44 -19.47 7.99
C ASP A 54 15.00 -18.02 8.23
N ALA A 55 15.84 -17.17 8.83
CA ALA A 55 15.50 -15.77 9.07
C ALA A 55 15.28 -15.00 7.76
N TYR A 56 15.89 -15.44 6.65
CA TYR A 56 15.65 -14.87 5.32
C TYR A 56 14.19 -14.95 4.88
N ARG A 57 13.44 -15.99 5.28
CA ARG A 57 12.07 -16.22 4.78
C ARG A 57 11.10 -15.07 5.08
N ILE A 58 11.42 -14.23 6.08
CA ILE A 58 10.64 -13.01 6.38
C ILE A 58 10.62 -12.01 5.21
N ILE A 59 11.59 -12.05 4.28
CA ILE A 59 11.62 -11.15 3.13
C ILE A 59 10.42 -11.33 2.20
N TYR A 60 9.82 -12.53 2.16
CA TYR A 60 8.61 -12.82 1.40
C TYR A 60 7.36 -12.13 1.97
N ILE A 61 7.46 -11.60 3.20
CA ILE A 61 6.44 -10.75 3.82
C ILE A 61 6.89 -9.30 3.76
N HIS A 62 8.12 -9.02 4.19
CA HIS A 62 8.65 -7.67 4.35
C HIS A 62 8.76 -6.92 3.03
N VAL A 63 9.37 -7.51 2.00
CA VAL A 63 9.65 -6.82 0.73
C VAL A 63 8.36 -6.48 -0.01
N PRO A 64 7.39 -7.41 -0.18
CA PRO A 64 6.10 -7.06 -0.76
C PRO A 64 5.34 -6.00 0.05
N ALA A 65 5.40 -6.04 1.39
CA ALA A 65 4.76 -5.02 2.23
C ALA A 65 5.37 -3.64 2.00
N ALA A 66 6.71 -3.52 1.98
CA ALA A 66 7.40 -2.26 1.70
C ALA A 66 7.15 -1.75 0.27
N TYR A 67 6.95 -2.66 -0.70
CA TYR A 67 6.59 -2.25 -2.06
C TYR A 67 5.15 -1.73 -2.13
N LEU A 68 4.20 -2.41 -1.46
CA LEU A 68 2.80 -2.01 -1.43
C LEU A 68 2.56 -0.72 -0.63
N SER A 69 3.33 -0.48 0.44
CA SER A 69 3.30 0.79 1.17
C SER A 69 3.70 1.96 0.27
N LEU A 70 4.81 1.82 -0.46
CA LEU A 70 5.30 2.86 -1.37
C LEU A 70 4.37 3.04 -2.59
N LEU A 71 3.92 1.94 -3.21
CA LEU A 71 2.99 2.00 -4.33
C LEU A 71 1.68 2.69 -3.93
N GLY A 72 1.15 2.38 -2.74
CA GLY A 72 -0.03 3.04 -2.20
C GLY A 72 0.16 4.55 -2.10
N TYR A 73 1.38 5.01 -1.79
CA TYR A 73 1.67 6.42 -1.57
C TYR A 73 1.80 7.15 -2.91
N VAL A 74 2.41 6.50 -3.90
CA VAL A 74 2.42 6.98 -5.28
C VAL A 74 0.99 7.11 -5.81
N ILE A 75 0.13 6.10 -5.61
CA ILE A 75 -1.28 6.16 -6.01
C ILE A 75 -2.00 7.31 -5.29
N LEU A 76 -1.78 7.47 -3.99
CA LEU A 76 -2.36 8.57 -3.21
C LEU A 76 -1.93 9.93 -3.77
N ALA A 77 -0.63 10.13 -3.98
CA ALA A 77 -0.06 11.38 -4.47
C ALA A 77 -0.55 11.72 -5.87
N VAL A 78 -0.49 10.77 -6.80
CA VAL A 78 -0.97 10.94 -8.18
C VAL A 78 -2.47 11.21 -8.19
N SER A 79 -3.27 10.44 -7.45
CA SER A 79 -4.73 10.62 -7.42
C SER A 79 -5.12 11.97 -6.82
N SER A 80 -4.43 12.41 -5.78
CA SER A 80 -4.63 13.74 -5.16
C SER A 80 -4.23 14.85 -6.13
N PHE A 81 -3.09 14.70 -6.83
CA PHE A 81 -2.62 15.65 -7.83
C PHE A 81 -3.61 15.77 -9.01
N LEU A 82 -4.08 14.65 -9.56
CA LEU A 82 -5.07 14.65 -10.63
C LEU A 82 -6.39 15.30 -10.17
N GLY A 83 -6.84 14.98 -8.95
CA GLY A 83 -8.02 15.58 -8.33
C GLY A 83 -7.90 17.09 -8.15
N PHE A 84 -6.70 17.56 -7.82
CA PHE A 84 -6.38 18.98 -7.66
C PHE A 84 -6.33 19.73 -8.99
N VAL A 85 -5.53 19.25 -9.96
CA VAL A 85 -5.30 19.94 -11.23
C VAL A 85 -6.53 19.97 -12.13
N TRP A 86 -7.26 18.85 -12.23
CA TRP A 86 -8.44 18.74 -13.10
C TRP A 86 -9.77 18.93 -12.34
N HIS A 87 -9.73 19.24 -11.05
CA HIS A 87 -10.91 19.41 -10.20
C HIS A 87 -11.90 18.22 -10.26
N ILE A 88 -11.37 17.00 -10.41
CA ILE A 88 -12.17 15.77 -10.48
C ILE A 88 -12.32 15.13 -9.11
N LYS A 89 -13.56 15.01 -8.61
CA LYS A 89 -13.85 14.45 -7.28
C LYS A 89 -13.35 13.02 -7.10
N ILE A 90 -13.28 12.25 -8.18
CA ILE A 90 -12.89 10.86 -8.16
C ILE A 90 -11.43 10.63 -7.75
N GLY A 91 -10.55 11.59 -8.05
CA GLY A 91 -9.14 11.53 -7.61
C GLY A 91 -9.03 11.54 -6.08
N TYR A 92 -9.83 12.37 -5.41
CA TYR A 92 -9.85 12.42 -3.95
C TYR A 92 -10.47 11.15 -3.33
N TYR A 93 -11.49 10.56 -3.96
CA TYR A 93 -12.04 9.28 -3.50
C TYR A 93 -11.03 8.14 -3.63
N ALA A 94 -10.31 8.08 -4.75
CA ALA A 94 -9.23 7.10 -4.94
C ALA A 94 -8.11 7.29 -3.91
N ALA A 95 -7.63 8.52 -3.71
CA ALA A 95 -6.62 8.83 -2.71
C ALA A 95 -7.07 8.45 -1.28
N ARG A 96 -8.33 8.72 -0.92
CA ARG A 96 -8.89 8.32 0.39
C ARG A 96 -8.96 6.80 0.55
N SER A 97 -9.33 6.06 -0.50
CA SER A 97 -9.44 4.59 -0.44
C SER A 97 -8.10 3.89 -0.23
N VAL A 98 -7.02 4.39 -0.85
CA VAL A 98 -5.70 3.74 -0.76
C VAL A 98 -4.95 4.08 0.53
N ALA A 99 -5.23 5.24 1.14
CA ALA A 99 -4.49 5.74 2.30
C ALA A 99 -4.42 4.74 3.47
N GLY A 100 -5.55 4.14 3.85
CA GLY A 100 -5.58 3.16 4.94
C GLY A 100 -4.82 1.87 4.60
N ILE A 101 -4.93 1.41 3.35
CA ILE A 101 -4.23 0.20 2.88
C ILE A 101 -2.71 0.43 2.91
N GLY A 102 -2.26 1.56 2.37
CA GLY A 102 -0.86 1.95 2.38
C GLY A 102 -0.29 2.08 3.80
N ALA A 103 -1.04 2.70 4.73
CA ALA A 103 -0.64 2.80 6.13
C ALA A 103 -0.45 1.42 6.79
N ILE A 104 -1.38 0.49 6.57
CA ILE A 104 -1.30 -0.88 7.10
C ILE A 104 -0.03 -1.59 6.58
N PHE A 105 0.23 -1.52 5.28
CA PHE A 105 1.44 -2.13 4.70
C PHE A 105 2.72 -1.46 5.20
N THR A 106 2.70 -0.16 5.45
CA THR A 106 3.83 0.56 6.05
C THR A 106 4.12 0.04 7.46
N VAL A 107 3.08 -0.17 8.29
CA VAL A 107 3.23 -0.76 9.63
C VAL A 107 3.79 -2.19 9.53
N ILE A 108 3.26 -3.01 8.62
CA ILE A 108 3.76 -4.38 8.41
C ILE A 108 5.23 -4.35 7.99
N ALA A 109 5.61 -3.47 7.06
CA ALA A 109 7.00 -3.31 6.62
C ALA A 109 7.92 -2.90 7.76
N LEU A 110 7.53 -1.91 8.58
CA LEU A 110 8.30 -1.48 9.75
C LEU A 110 8.48 -2.60 10.78
N LEU A 111 7.41 -3.31 11.12
CA LEU A 111 7.45 -4.39 12.11
C LEU A 111 8.31 -5.57 11.63
N THR A 112 8.07 -6.03 10.40
CA THR A 112 8.81 -7.16 9.83
C THR A 112 10.28 -6.80 9.58
N GLY A 113 10.56 -5.56 9.18
CA GLY A 113 11.91 -5.04 9.00
C GLY A 113 12.67 -4.96 10.32
N ALA A 114 12.01 -4.48 11.38
CA ALA A 114 12.61 -4.44 12.71
C ALA A 114 12.92 -5.85 13.25
N ILE A 115 11.99 -6.80 13.08
CA ILE A 115 12.18 -8.20 13.48
C ILE A 115 13.38 -8.81 12.75
N TRP A 116 13.50 -8.59 11.44
CA TRP A 116 14.63 -9.07 10.65
C TRP A 116 15.95 -8.35 10.97
N GLY A 117 15.89 -7.07 11.35
CA GLY A 117 17.06 -6.29 11.75
C GLY A 117 17.79 -6.87 12.97
N LYS A 118 17.07 -7.48 13.92
CA LYS A 118 17.68 -8.02 15.14
C LYS A 118 18.75 -9.09 14.88
N PRO A 119 18.49 -10.18 14.13
CA PRO A 119 19.51 -11.17 13.82
C PRO A 119 20.58 -10.66 12.85
N MET A 120 20.26 -9.70 11.98
CA MET A 120 21.19 -9.23 10.94
C MET A 120 22.15 -8.14 11.41
N TRP A 121 21.67 -7.22 12.25
CA TRP A 121 22.39 -6.00 12.67
C TRP A 121 22.52 -5.89 14.19
N GLY A 122 22.00 -6.86 14.96
CA GLY A 122 22.06 -6.87 16.42
C GLY A 122 21.04 -5.96 17.12
N THR A 123 20.29 -5.16 16.37
CA THR A 123 19.27 -4.21 16.87
C THR A 123 17.98 -4.27 16.05
N TYR A 124 16.84 -4.02 16.70
CA TYR A 124 15.54 -3.91 16.01
C TYR A 124 15.40 -2.59 15.24
N TRP A 125 16.14 -1.56 15.64
CA TRP A 125 15.99 -0.23 15.09
C TRP A 125 17.35 0.47 15.00
N GLN A 126 17.69 0.90 13.79
CA GLN A 126 18.87 1.70 13.48
C GLN A 126 18.48 3.07 12.93
N TRP A 127 18.52 4.11 13.77
CA TRP A 127 18.14 5.48 13.39
C TRP A 127 18.95 6.07 12.22
N THR A 128 20.13 5.53 11.94
CA THR A 128 20.98 5.99 10.83
C THR A 128 20.69 5.28 9.51
N ASP A 129 19.82 4.26 9.47
CA ASP A 129 19.45 3.59 8.22
C ASP A 129 18.39 4.42 7.48
N PRO A 130 18.71 4.95 6.28
CA PRO A 130 17.79 5.79 5.53
C PRO A 130 16.53 5.04 5.08
N ARG A 131 16.59 3.72 4.86
CA ARG A 131 15.44 2.92 4.40
C ARG A 131 14.38 2.88 5.49
N MET A 132 14.80 2.54 6.71
CA MET A 132 13.91 2.39 7.85
C MET A 132 13.34 3.75 8.29
N MET A 133 14.16 4.81 8.24
CA MET A 133 13.67 6.17 8.47
C MET A 133 12.68 6.61 7.39
N SER A 134 12.93 6.34 6.11
CA SER A 134 12.02 6.69 5.03
C SER A 134 10.66 6.01 5.16
N GLU A 135 10.62 4.74 5.56
CA GLU A 135 9.38 4.00 5.79
C GLU A 135 8.61 4.55 7.02
N LEU A 136 9.31 4.99 8.06
CA LEU A 136 8.68 5.66 9.20
C LEU A 136 8.06 7.01 8.80
N PHE A 137 8.79 7.82 8.03
CA PHE A 137 8.24 9.07 7.51
C PHE A 137 7.04 8.83 6.62
N LEU A 138 7.07 7.78 5.79
CA LEU A 138 5.94 7.36 4.97
C LEU A 138 4.69 7.07 5.83
N LEU A 139 4.86 6.38 6.96
CA LEU A 139 3.76 6.13 7.90
C LEU A 139 3.16 7.45 8.41
N PHE A 140 4.00 8.40 8.81
CA PHE A 140 3.53 9.71 9.27
C PHE A 140 2.81 10.50 8.16
N LEU A 141 3.26 10.40 6.90
CA LEU A 141 2.57 11.02 5.78
C LEU A 141 1.16 10.43 5.59
N TYR A 142 1.01 9.11 5.69
CA TYR A 142 -0.31 8.48 5.65
C TYR A 142 -1.20 8.92 6.81
N LEU A 143 -0.70 8.89 8.05
CA LEU A 143 -1.45 9.31 9.23
C LEU A 143 -1.86 10.79 9.13
N GLY A 144 -0.96 11.66 8.69
CA GLY A 144 -1.25 13.07 8.46
C GLY A 144 -2.34 13.29 7.42
N TYR A 145 -2.28 12.59 6.28
CA TYR A 145 -3.31 12.65 5.25
C TYR A 145 -4.67 12.16 5.78
N MET A 146 -4.71 11.02 6.47
CA MET A 146 -5.97 10.48 7.02
C MET A 146 -6.56 11.41 8.08
N ALA A 147 -5.73 11.94 8.99
CA ALA A 147 -6.17 12.90 10.01
C ALA A 147 -6.76 14.17 9.36
N LEU A 148 -6.14 14.68 8.30
CA LEU A 148 -6.66 15.82 7.55
C LEU A 148 -8.03 15.53 6.93
N ILE A 149 -8.19 14.38 6.26
CA ILE A 149 -9.45 14.01 5.63
C ILE A 149 -10.58 13.85 6.64
N VAL A 150 -10.31 13.22 7.79
CA VAL A 150 -11.31 13.05 8.84
C VAL A 150 -11.81 14.41 9.33
N ASN A 151 -10.92 15.40 9.50
CA ASN A 151 -11.32 16.72 9.97
C ASN A 151 -12.06 17.56 8.91
N ILE A 152 -11.66 17.50 7.63
CA ILE A 152 -12.31 18.28 6.56
C ILE A 152 -13.69 17.71 6.20
N THR A 153 -13.88 16.39 6.29
CA THR A 153 -15.17 15.75 5.91
C THR A 153 -16.21 15.71 7.03
N ASN A 154 -15.83 16.08 8.26
CA ASN A 154 -16.72 16.16 9.42
C ASN A 154 -17.23 17.59 9.69
N ILE A 155 -17.00 18.53 8.76
CA ILE A 155 -17.58 19.89 8.74
C ILE A 155 -18.51 19.97 7.52
#